data_AF-A0A0F5MRX7-F1
#
_entry.id   AF-A0A0F5MRX7-F1
#
_cell.length_a   1.000
_cell.length_b   1.000
_cell.length_c   1.000
_cell.angle_alpha   90.00
_cell.angle_beta   90.00
_cell.angle_gamma   90.00
#
_symmetry.space_group_name_H-M   'P 1'
#
loop_
_entity.id
_entity.type
_entity.pdbx_description
1 polymer ?
#
loop_
_entity_poly.entity_id
_entity_poly.type
_entity_poly.pdbx_seq_one_letter_code
_entity_poly.pdbx_strand_id
1 'polypeptide(L)'
;MKEILVVGGGFAGVWSAAGAVRRARAAGDDGDELHVTLVSDRDDLVVRPRLYEANPESMRVPLNGILDPIGVSRVTARVVSIDVAEHTVQTLSSLRIEIPAKPLS
;
A
#
# COMPACT_ATOMS: atom_id res chain seq x y z
N MET A 1 14.69 -5.31 -10.15
CA MET A 1 13.49 -4.60 -9.67
C MET A 1 12.92 -5.36 -8.48
N LYS A 2 12.64 -4.65 -7.38
CA LYS A 2 12.04 -5.17 -6.15
C LYS A 2 10.61 -4.66 -6.08
N GLU A 3 9.72 -5.48 -5.54
CA GLU A 3 8.32 -5.13 -5.35
C GLU A 3 7.99 -5.21 -3.86
N ILE A 4 7.36 -4.15 -3.34
CA ILE A 4 6.79 -4.12 -2.00
C ILE A 4 5.27 -3.98 -2.15
N LEU A 5 4.54 -5.00 -1.69
CA LEU A 5 3.10 -4.93 -1.52
C LEU A 5 2.76 -4.59 -0.07
N VAL A 6 2.09 -3.48 0.15
CA VAL A 6 1.54 -3.07 1.45
C VAL A 6 0.07 -3.42 1.51
N VAL A 7 -0.33 -4.27 2.47
CA VAL A 7 -1.73 -4.67 2.67
C VAL A 7 -2.40 -3.77 3.69
N GLY A 8 -3.32 -2.92 3.22
CA GLY A 8 -4.19 -2.06 4.01
C GLY A 8 -3.89 -0.56 3.89
N GLY A 9 -4.91 0.24 3.57
CA GLY A 9 -4.84 1.72 3.48
C GLY A 9 -5.01 2.46 4.80
N GLY A 10 -4.66 1.85 5.92
CA GLY A 10 -4.70 2.52 7.23
C GLY A 10 -3.44 3.35 7.50
N PHE A 11 -3.36 3.96 8.69
CA PHE A 11 -2.17 4.73 9.12
C PHE A 11 -0.87 3.94 8.96
N ALA A 12 -0.83 2.70 9.46
CA ALA A 12 0.37 1.86 9.36
C ALA A 12 0.78 1.64 7.90
N GLY A 13 -0.15 1.22 7.04
CA GLY A 13 0.17 0.93 5.64
C GLY A 13 0.63 2.16 4.86
N VAL A 14 -0.08 3.28 5.00
CA VAL A 14 0.29 4.54 4.32
C VAL A 14 1.69 4.99 4.71
N TRP A 15 2.02 5.01 6.00
CA TRP A 15 3.34 5.44 6.45
C TRP A 15 4.44 4.41 6.17
N SER A 16 4.13 3.11 6.15
CA SER A 16 5.06 2.08 5.68
C SER A 16 5.41 2.25 4.20
N ALA A 17 4.43 2.50 3.34
CA ALA A 17 4.66 2.75 1.92
C ALA A 17 5.51 4.00 1.69
N ALA A 18 5.16 5.12 2.34
CA ALA A 18 5.94 6.36 2.28
C ALA A 18 7.36 6.18 2.82
N GLY A 19 7.53 5.41 3.91
CA GLY A 19 8.82 5.08 4.48
C GLY A 19 9.71 4.29 3.53
N ALA A 20 9.15 3.31 2.81
CA ALA A 20 9.85 2.52 1.81
C ALA A 20 10.34 3.40 0.64
N VAL A 21 9.45 4.22 0.06
CA VAL A 21 9.80 5.17 -1.01
C VAL A 21 10.89 6.12 -0.55
N ARG A 22 10.75 6.73 0.64
CA ARG A 22 11.74 7.65 1.19
C ARG A 22 13.10 6.98 1.36
N ARG A 23 13.12 5.73 1.83
CA ARG A 23 14.36 4.98 2.05
C ARG A 23 15.06 4.60 0.74
N ALA A 24 14.30 4.28 -0.31
CA ALA A 24 14.80 4.00 -1.64
C ALA A 24 15.43 5.26 -2.26
N ARG A 25 14.70 6.38 -2.27
CA ARG A 25 15.24 7.68 -2.71
C ARG A 25 16.52 8.08 -1.98
N ALA A 26 16.57 7.86 -0.66
CA ALA A 26 17.77 8.12 0.14
C ALA A 26 18.96 7.18 -0.19
N ALA A 27 18.72 6.04 -0.82
CA ALA A 27 19.75 5.14 -1.34
C ALA A 27 20.20 5.50 -2.77
N GLY A 28 19.63 6.54 -3.39
CA GLY A 28 19.91 6.89 -4.78
C GLY A 28 19.12 6.08 -5.81
N ASP A 29 18.06 5.40 -5.39
CA ASP A 29 17.09 4.78 -6.30
C ASP A 29 16.11 5.85 -6.79
N ASP A 30 16.14 6.12 -8.09
CA ASP A 30 15.29 7.10 -8.77
C ASP A 30 13.90 6.54 -9.14
N GLY A 31 13.58 5.32 -8.69
CA GLY A 31 12.26 4.69 -8.86
C GLY A 31 12.24 3.48 -9.78
N ASP A 32 13.38 3.12 -10.37
CA ASP A 32 13.51 1.97 -11.27
C ASP A 32 13.86 0.67 -10.53
N GLU A 33 14.43 0.75 -9.31
CA GLU A 33 14.80 -0.45 -8.56
C GLU A 33 13.73 -0.93 -7.59
N LEU A 34 12.85 -0.05 -7.09
CA LEU A 34 11.78 -0.38 -6.15
C LEU A 34 10.43 0.17 -6.60
N HIS A 35 9.47 -0.74 -6.78
CA HIS A 35 8.06 -0.41 -6.89
C HIS A 35 7.33 -0.70 -5.59
N VAL A 36 6.44 0.21 -5.21
CA VAL A 36 5.61 0.08 -4.01
C VAL A 36 4.14 0.13 -4.44
N THR A 37 3.40 -0.92 -4.09
CA THR A 37 1.96 -1.02 -4.31
C THR A 37 1.24 -1.14 -2.97
N LEU A 38 0.18 -0.37 -2.77
CA LEU A 38 -0.71 -0.50 -1.62
C LEU A 38 -2.05 -1.11 -2.07
N VAL A 39 -2.45 -2.21 -1.46
CA VAL A 39 -3.76 -2.83 -1.67
C VAL A 39 -4.72 -2.47 -0.53
N SER A 40 -5.90 -1.96 -0.87
CA SER A 40 -6.92 -1.55 0.11
C SER A 40 -8.31 -1.70 -0.50
N ASP A 41 -9.29 -2.13 0.29
CA ASP A 41 -10.70 -2.17 -0.11
C ASP A 41 -11.46 -0.89 0.30
N ARG A 42 -10.72 0.14 0.72
CA ARG A 42 -11.18 1.49 1.05
C ARG A 42 -10.46 2.49 0.18
N ASP A 43 -11.15 3.58 -0.14
CA ASP A 43 -10.61 4.70 -0.92
C ASP A 43 -9.94 5.77 -0.04
N ASP A 44 -10.23 5.78 1.26
CA ASP A 44 -9.76 6.83 2.18
C ASP A 44 -8.96 6.29 3.36
N LEU A 45 -7.97 7.08 3.78
CA LEU A 45 -7.40 7.02 5.11
C LEU A 45 -8.32 7.75 6.10
N VAL A 46 -8.82 7.04 7.11
CA VAL A 46 -9.70 7.62 8.13
C VAL A 46 -8.90 8.02 9.37
N VAL A 47 -9.04 9.27 9.81
CA VAL A 47 -8.47 9.79 11.07
C VAL A 47 -9.34 9.35 12.25
N ARG A 48 -9.28 8.05 12.56
CA ARG A 48 -10.13 7.38 13.56
C ARG A 48 -10.19 8.08 14.93
N PRO A 49 -9.10 8.64 15.48
CA PRO A 49 -9.16 9.35 16.75
C PRO A 49 -10.16 10.51 16.78
N ARG A 50 -10.49 11.12 15.64
CA ARG A 50 -11.37 12.30 15.53
C ARG A 50 -12.84 11.98 15.19
N LEU A 51 -13.21 10.70 15.11
CA LEU A 51 -14.57 10.29 14.71
C LEU A 51 -15.66 10.64 15.74
N TYR A 52 -15.28 11.11 16.93
CA TYR A 52 -16.24 11.65 17.91
C TYR A 52 -16.70 13.08 17.59
N GLU A 53 -16.05 13.77 16.64
CA GLU A 53 -16.36 15.15 16.28
C GLU A 53 -17.69 15.23 15.51
N ALA A 54 -18.32 16.41 15.53
CA ALA A 54 -19.66 16.63 14.97
C ALA A 54 -19.79 16.35 13.46
N ASN A 55 -18.67 16.32 12.73
CA ASN A 55 -18.62 16.01 11.31
C ASN A 55 -17.60 14.90 11.03
N PRO A 56 -17.91 13.62 11.31
CA PRO A 56 -16.96 12.52 11.13
C PRO A 56 -16.62 12.26 9.65
N GLU A 57 -17.48 12.69 8.73
CA GLU A 57 -17.25 12.57 7.28
C GLU A 57 -16.03 13.37 6.81
N SER A 58 -15.71 14.50 7.47
CA SER A 58 -14.52 15.29 7.13
C SER A 58 -13.22 14.70 7.70
N MET A 59 -13.28 13.59 8.43
CA MET A 59 -12.10 12.89 8.98
C MET A 59 -11.56 11.82 8.02
N ARG A 60 -11.77 12.01 6.71
CA ARG A 60 -11.33 11.12 5.64
C ARG A 60 -10.38 11.87 4.71
N VAL A 61 -9.30 11.20 4.32
CA VAL A 61 -8.33 11.71 3.34
C VAL A 61 -8.23 10.70 2.20
N PRO A 62 -8.50 11.09 0.94
CA PRO A 62 -8.39 10.18 -0.20
C PRO A 62 -7.00 9.59 -0.30
N LEU A 63 -6.90 8.26 -0.39
CA LEU A 63 -5.62 7.56 -0.46
C LEU A 63 -4.82 8.00 -1.69
N ASN A 64 -5.46 8.12 -2.85
CA ASN A 64 -4.78 8.57 -4.07
C ASN A 64 -4.12 9.96 -3.89
N GLY A 65 -4.76 10.87 -3.14
CA GLY A 65 -4.20 12.18 -2.83
C GLY A 65 -2.91 12.12 -1.98
N ILE A 66 -2.68 11.02 -1.27
CA ILE A 66 -1.46 10.78 -0.49
C ILE A 66 -0.44 9.96 -1.29
N LEU A 67 -0.91 8.93 -2.01
CA LEU A 67 -0.06 7.91 -2.64
C LEU A 67 0.48 8.33 -4.01
N ASP A 68 -0.34 8.96 -4.86
CA ASP A 68 0.06 9.35 -6.22
C ASP A 68 1.27 10.30 -6.21
N PRO A 69 1.33 11.36 -5.35
CA PRO A 69 2.48 12.28 -5.34
C PRO A 69 3.81 11.64 -4.91
N ILE A 70 3.77 10.51 -4.22
CA ILE A 70 4.96 9.78 -3.78
C ILE A 70 5.28 8.58 -4.68
N GLY A 71 4.52 8.36 -5.75
CA GLY A 71 4.75 7.27 -6.71
C GLY A 71 4.37 5.89 -6.19
N VAL A 72 3.45 5.80 -5.22
CA VAL A 72 2.92 4.52 -4.74
C VAL A 72 1.68 4.16 -5.54
N SER A 73 1.66 2.99 -6.17
CA SER A 73 0.48 2.49 -6.89
C SER A 73 -0.58 2.02 -5.89
N ARG A 74 -1.87 2.24 -6.18
CA ARG A 74 -2.97 1.70 -5.37
C ARG A 74 -3.75 0.64 -6.15
N VAL A 75 -4.00 -0.49 -5.50
CA VAL A 75 -4.92 -1.53 -5.98
C VAL A 75 -6.15 -1.57 -5.07
N THR A 76 -7.33 -1.35 -5.65
CA THR A 76 -8.58 -1.43 -4.91
C THR A 76 -9.04 -2.89 -4.83
N ALA A 77 -8.68 -3.58 -3.75
CA ALA A 77 -9.08 -4.96 -3.54
C ALA A 77 -9.06 -5.34 -2.06
N ARG A 78 -9.87 -6.34 -1.69
CA ARG A 78 -9.86 -6.94 -0.36
C ARG A 78 -8.99 -8.18 -0.39
N VAL A 79 -7.86 -8.15 0.32
CA VAL A 79 -7.01 -9.33 0.51
C VAL A 79 -7.71 -10.34 1.41
N VAL A 80 -7.68 -11.62 1.02
CA VAL A 80 -8.32 -12.74 1.75
C VAL A 80 -7.34 -13.83 2.16
N SER A 81 -6.22 -13.98 1.45
CA SER A 81 -5.16 -14.93 1.80
C SER A 81 -3.80 -14.42 1.34
N ILE A 82 -2.76 -14.88 2.03
CA ILE A 82 -1.36 -14.58 1.72
C ILE A 82 -0.62 -15.92 1.68
N ASP A 83 -0.01 -16.21 0.54
CA ASP A 83 0.90 -17.34 0.36
C ASP A 83 2.34 -16.84 0.36
N VAL A 84 3.04 -17.14 1.45
CA VAL A 84 4.43 -16.69 1.67
C VAL A 84 5.42 -17.52 0.86
N ALA A 85 5.11 -18.78 0.55
CA ALA A 85 6.01 -19.64 -0.24
C ALA A 85 6.02 -19.19 -1.70
N GLU A 86 4.83 -18.91 -2.24
CA GLU A 86 4.67 -18.49 -3.64
C GLU A 86 4.78 -16.97 -3.82
N HIS A 87 4.93 -16.21 -2.73
CA HIS A 87 4.94 -14.73 -2.75
C HIS A 87 3.69 -14.17 -3.46
N THR A 88 2.51 -14.74 -3.17
CA THR A 88 1.25 -14.31 -3.79
C THR A 88 0.20 -13.92 -2.77
N VAL A 89 -0.67 -13.00 -3.19
CA VAL A 89 -1.80 -12.53 -2.39
C VAL A 89 -3.08 -12.75 -3.18
N GLN A 90 -4.07 -13.39 -2.56
CA GLN A 90 -5.39 -13.54 -3.15
C GLN A 90 -6.33 -12.46 -2.65
N THR A 91 -7.20 -12.00 -3.54
CA THR A 91 -8.23 -11.02 -3.21
C THR A 91 -9.63 -11.62 -3.34
N LEU A 92 -10.63 -10.93 -2.79
CA LEU A 92 -12.02 -11.41 -2.77
C LEU A 92 -12.68 -11.36 -4.17
N SER A 93 -12.15 -10.56 -5.09
CA SER A 93 -12.39 -10.66 -6.52
C SER A 93 -11.31 -11.54 -7.16
N SER A 94 -11.50 -12.05 -8.38
CA SER A 94 -10.56 -12.98 -9.04
C SER A 94 -9.15 -12.42 -9.35
N LEU A 95 -8.78 -11.27 -8.78
CA LEU A 95 -7.45 -10.69 -8.87
C LEU A 95 -6.49 -11.43 -7.92
N ARG A 96 -5.51 -12.11 -8.51
CA ARG A 96 -4.33 -12.62 -7.82
C ARG A 96 -3.20 -11.59 -8.00
N ILE A 97 -2.57 -11.18 -6.91
CA ILE A 97 -1.43 -10.28 -6.93
C ILE A 97 -0.17 -11.12 -6.73
N GLU A 98 0.71 -11.12 -7.72
CA GLU A 98 2.01 -11.81 -7.67
C GLU A 98 3.09 -10.81 -7.28
N ILE A 99 3.93 -11.18 -6.31
CA ILE A 99 5.08 -10.37 -5.91
C ILE A 99 6.33 -11.10 -6.42
N PRO A 100 7.09 -10.54 -7.39
CA PRO A 100 8.28 -11.19 -7.91
C PRO A 100 9.28 -11.46 -6.77
N ALA A 101 9.48 -12.73 -6.47
CA ALA A 101 10.44 -13.18 -5.47
C ALA A 101 11.86 -12.98 -6.01
N LYS A 102 12.76 -12.42 -5.19
CA LYS A 102 14.20 -12.59 -5.42
C LYS A 102 14.54 -14.03 -5.04
N PRO A 103 15.29 -14.80 -5.86
CA PRO A 103 15.75 -16.12 -5.44
C PRO A 103 16.55 -15.97 -4.15
N LEU A 104 16.19 -16.78 -3.14
CA LEU A 104 16.95 -16.92 -1.90
C LEU A 104 18.32 -17.49 -2.27
N SER A 105 19.36 -16.66 -2.13
CA SER A 105 20.77 -17.04 -2.27
C SER A 105 21.31 -17.61 -0.97
#